data_AF-A0A9E5ER14-F1
#
_entry.id   AF-A0A9E5ER14-F1
#
_cell.length_a   1.000
_cell.length_b   1.000
_cell.length_c   1.000
_cell.angle_alpha   90.00
_cell.angle_beta   90.00
_cell.angle_gamma   90.00
#
_symmetry.space_group_name_H-M   'P 1'
#
loop_
_entity.id
_entity.type
_entity.pdbx_description
1 polymer ?
#
loop_
_entity_poly.entity_id
_entity_poly.type
_entity_poly.pdbx_seq_one_letter_code
_entity_poly.pdbx_strand_id
1 'polypeptide(L)'
;MASPVYELSDAYIDRLAQLDPGYATALGIPGSDHLMTDFSPAGHEAQEALNRQTLAKLNSLDTSSDADRLAAGVLRNSLEMSEREFAAGEHLRAIRVLAGSVDYARSVFDLMPTETAEHWQTIAQRMSRVPQAFAGMRESWRLGMQRATVAPLRQVLAVADMLESWAGSESAPGFFATLAERGALVKGAPQSELRAAANDAARALSETADFLRKEYAPVADPRNGVGEERHALARQRYMGMHVDADDAYEWGLEEVRRLDAELARCAKGI
;
A
#
# COMPACT_ATOMS: atom_id res chain seq x y z
N MET A 1 21.50 -25.84 15.16
CA MET A 1 22.13 -24.77 14.36
C MET A 1 21.03 -23.81 13.96
N ALA A 2 21.30 -22.50 13.95
CA ALA A 2 20.34 -21.53 13.44
C ALA A 2 20.09 -21.83 11.95
N SER A 3 18.82 -21.77 11.54
CA SER A 3 18.44 -22.05 10.16
C SER A 3 18.92 -20.90 9.26
N PRO A 4 19.67 -21.18 8.18
CA PRO A 4 20.07 -20.13 7.24
C PRO A 4 18.88 -19.51 6.51
N VAL A 5 17.75 -20.23 6.41
CA VAL A 5 16.50 -19.71 5.84
C VAL A 5 15.85 -18.71 6.79
N TYR A 6 15.88 -18.97 8.10
CA TYR A 6 15.33 -18.06 9.11
C TYR A 6 16.20 -16.81 9.22
N GLU A 7 17.53 -16.96 9.25
CA GLU A 7 18.45 -15.82 9.22
C GLU A 7 18.27 -14.95 7.96
N LEU A 8 18.01 -15.57 6.79
CA LEU A 8 17.70 -14.83 5.58
C LEU A 8 16.36 -14.10 5.67
N SER A 9 15.35 -14.73 6.27
CA SER A 9 14.01 -14.15 6.44
C SER A 9 14.07 -12.93 7.38
N ASP A 10 14.76 -13.06 8.51
CA ASP A 10 14.98 -11.97 9.46
C ASP A 10 15.73 -10.82 8.78
N ALA A 11 16.82 -11.15 8.07
CA ALA A 11 17.59 -10.15 7.35
C ALA A 11 16.73 -9.44 6.30
N TYR A 12 15.89 -10.16 5.55
CA TYR A 12 15.00 -9.56 4.56
C TYR A 12 14.03 -8.57 5.19
N ILE A 13 13.39 -8.91 6.31
CA ILE A 13 12.46 -8.01 7.01
C ILE A 13 13.16 -6.74 7.49
N ASP A 14 14.35 -6.85 8.08
CA ASP A 14 15.14 -5.69 8.50
C ASP A 14 15.44 -4.72 7.34
N ARG A 15 15.78 -5.26 6.16
CA ARG A 15 16.13 -4.43 4.99
C ARG A 15 14.89 -3.87 4.33
N LEU A 16 13.80 -4.63 4.30
CA LEU A 16 12.51 -4.14 3.84
C LEU A 16 12.01 -2.99 4.72
N ALA A 17 12.14 -3.10 6.04
CA ALA A 17 11.79 -2.02 6.98
C ALA A 17 12.59 -0.73 6.76
N GLN A 18 13.83 -0.83 6.28
CA GLN A 18 14.64 0.35 5.92
C GLN A 18 14.16 1.01 4.62
N LEU A 19 13.72 0.22 3.64
CA LEU A 19 13.21 0.71 2.35
C LEU A 19 11.75 1.18 2.44
N ASP A 20 10.98 0.62 3.37
CA ASP A 20 9.60 0.96 3.64
C ASP A 20 9.39 1.34 5.11
N PRO A 21 9.71 2.60 5.49
CA PRO A 21 9.40 3.14 6.81
C PRO A 21 7.94 3.07 7.23
N GLY A 22 7.00 3.02 6.28
CA GLY A 22 5.59 2.80 6.57
C GLY A 22 5.33 1.39 7.08
N TYR A 23 6.00 0.40 6.46
CA TYR A 23 5.89 -1.01 6.81
C TYR A 23 6.55 -1.29 8.16
N ALA A 24 7.71 -0.66 8.41
CA ALA A 24 8.37 -0.72 9.71
C ALA A 24 7.43 -0.27 10.84
N THR A 25 6.77 0.88 10.70
CA THR A 25 5.79 1.38 11.69
C THR A 25 4.62 0.41 11.84
N ALA A 26 4.09 -0.15 10.74
CA ALA A 26 2.98 -1.10 10.78
C ALA A 26 3.32 -2.41 11.52
N LEU A 27 4.59 -2.83 11.51
CA LEU A 27 5.09 -3.98 12.25
C LEU A 27 5.58 -3.64 13.67
N GLY A 28 5.60 -2.37 14.06
CA GLY A 28 6.17 -1.93 15.34
C GLY A 28 7.70 -2.00 15.40
N ILE A 29 8.38 -1.97 14.24
CA ILE A 29 9.84 -1.91 14.15
C ILE A 29 10.28 -0.45 14.35
N PRO A 30 11.02 -0.14 15.44
CA PRO A 30 11.37 1.24 15.78
C PRO A 30 12.50 1.80 14.90
N GLY A 31 12.61 3.13 14.84
CA GLY A 31 13.78 3.84 14.29
C GLY A 31 13.53 4.62 13.00
N SER A 32 12.44 4.34 12.29
CA SER A 32 12.08 5.00 11.03
C SER A 32 10.76 5.79 11.09
N ASP A 33 10.19 5.99 12.29
CA ASP A 33 8.89 6.65 12.48
C ASP A 33 8.86 8.12 12.00
N HIS A 34 10.00 8.76 11.77
CA HIS A 34 10.14 10.11 11.24
C HIS A 34 10.29 10.16 9.71
N LEU A 35 10.30 9.02 9.02
CA LEU A 35 10.50 8.89 7.58
C LEU A 35 9.21 8.50 6.86
N MET A 36 9.17 8.69 5.55
CA MET A 36 8.09 8.21 4.68
C MET A 36 8.64 7.20 3.68
N THR A 37 7.80 6.23 3.30
CA THR A 37 8.08 5.31 2.19
C THR A 37 8.29 6.10 0.89
N ASP A 38 9.30 5.69 0.12
CA ASP A 38 9.55 6.25 -1.20
C ASP A 38 8.67 5.56 -2.25
N PHE A 39 7.68 6.29 -2.76
CA PHE A 39 6.75 5.80 -3.79
C PHE A 39 7.18 6.18 -5.22
N SER A 40 8.38 6.73 -5.39
CA SER A 40 8.96 7.01 -6.71
C SER A 40 9.33 5.71 -7.44
N PRO A 41 9.59 5.75 -8.76
CA PRO A 41 10.12 4.61 -9.49
C PRO A 41 11.40 4.05 -8.86
N ALA A 42 12.26 4.91 -8.31
CA ALA A 42 13.49 4.50 -7.65
C ALA A 42 13.21 3.71 -6.35
N GLY A 43 12.24 4.16 -5.55
CA GLY A 43 11.80 3.44 -4.34
C GLY A 43 11.26 2.05 -4.66
N HIS A 44 10.40 1.95 -5.67
CA HIS A 44 9.87 0.67 -6.13
C HIS A 44 10.97 -0.26 -6.70
N GLU A 45 11.91 0.26 -7.49
CA GLU A 45 13.03 -0.53 -8.02
C GLU A 45 13.98 -1.01 -6.89
N ALA A 46 14.19 -0.20 -5.85
CA ALA A 46 15.01 -0.59 -4.71
C ALA A 46 14.40 -1.76 -3.93
N GLN A 47 13.09 -1.73 -3.67
CA GLN A 47 12.37 -2.85 -3.05
C GLN A 47 12.44 -4.10 -3.94
N GLU A 48 12.25 -3.95 -5.25
CA GLU A 48 12.33 -5.07 -6.18
C GLU A 48 13.77 -5.65 -6.30
N ALA A 49 14.79 -4.80 -6.23
CA ALA A 49 16.17 -5.25 -6.17
C ALA A 49 16.44 -6.09 -4.91
N LEU A 50 15.88 -5.69 -3.76
CA LEU A 50 15.95 -6.49 -2.53
C LEU A 50 15.23 -7.83 -2.71
N ASN A 51 14.04 -7.85 -3.33
CA ASN A 51 13.29 -9.08 -3.59
C ASN A 51 14.12 -10.08 -4.41
N ARG A 52 14.64 -9.62 -5.56
CA ARG A 52 15.46 -10.44 -6.47
C ARG A 52 16.72 -10.98 -5.79
N GLN A 53 17.43 -10.15 -5.03
CA GLN A 53 18.62 -10.56 -4.29
C GLN A 53 18.30 -11.62 -3.24
N THR A 54 17.20 -11.43 -2.51
CA THR A 54 16.75 -12.36 -1.46
C THR A 54 16.32 -13.68 -2.07
N LEU A 55 15.57 -13.67 -3.17
CA LEU A 55 15.15 -14.88 -3.86
C LEU A 55 16.33 -15.67 -4.42
N ALA A 56 17.30 -14.99 -5.04
CA ALA A 56 18.53 -15.60 -5.52
C ALA A 56 19.32 -16.26 -4.37
N LYS A 57 19.42 -15.58 -3.22
CA LYS A 57 20.07 -16.15 -2.03
C LYS A 57 19.31 -17.36 -1.50
N LEU A 58 17.99 -17.27 -1.37
CA LEU A 58 17.12 -18.35 -0.89
C LEU A 58 17.28 -19.62 -1.72
N ASN A 59 17.34 -19.48 -3.05
CA ASN A 59 17.49 -20.61 -3.96
C ASN A 59 18.87 -21.30 -3.89
N SER A 60 19.84 -20.71 -3.19
CA SER A 60 21.16 -21.32 -2.93
C SER A 60 21.24 -22.08 -1.59
N LEU A 61 20.23 -21.94 -0.72
CA LEU A 61 20.24 -22.54 0.62
C LEU A 61 19.78 -23.99 0.61
N ASP A 62 20.32 -24.79 1.53
CA ASP A 62 19.78 -26.11 1.83
C ASP A 62 18.42 -25.97 2.52
N THR A 63 17.41 -26.62 1.95
CA THR A 63 16.02 -26.61 2.44
C THR A 63 15.52 -28.03 2.68
N SER A 64 16.43 -28.98 2.92
CA SER A 64 16.11 -30.40 3.09
C SER A 64 15.31 -30.68 4.37
N SER A 65 15.45 -29.84 5.40
CA SER A 65 14.67 -29.97 6.62
C SER A 65 13.22 -29.54 6.41
N ASP A 66 12.26 -30.19 7.09
CA ASP A 66 10.84 -29.85 6.95
C ASP A 66 10.55 -28.38 7.29
N ALA A 67 11.19 -27.87 8.34
CA ALA A 67 11.01 -26.50 8.81
C ALA A 67 11.57 -25.46 7.80
N ASP A 68 12.75 -25.74 7.23
CA ASP A 68 13.37 -24.86 6.23
C ASP A 68 12.64 -24.93 4.90
N ARG A 69 12.17 -26.11 4.49
CA ARG A 69 11.35 -26.29 3.29
C ARG A 69 10.09 -25.43 3.36
N LEU A 70 9.39 -25.45 4.49
CA LEU A 70 8.16 -24.66 4.68
C LEU A 70 8.45 -23.15 4.68
N ALA A 71 9.42 -22.69 5.45
CA ALA A 71 9.76 -21.27 5.49
C ALA A 71 10.27 -20.75 4.15
N ALA A 72 11.13 -21.53 3.46
CA ALA A 72 11.58 -21.20 2.12
C ALA A 72 10.41 -21.19 1.13
N GLY A 73 9.44 -22.10 1.26
CA GLY A 73 8.23 -22.10 0.44
C GLY A 73 7.42 -20.81 0.58
N VAL A 74 7.18 -20.36 1.82
CA VAL A 74 6.44 -19.12 2.10
C VAL A 74 7.20 -17.90 1.57
N LEU A 75 8.49 -17.76 1.89
CA LEU A 75 9.30 -16.64 1.44
C LEU A 75 9.40 -16.59 -0.09
N ARG A 76 9.68 -17.74 -0.73
CA ARG A 76 9.75 -17.85 -2.19
C ARG A 76 8.44 -17.44 -2.85
N ASN A 77 7.31 -17.96 -2.38
CA ASN A 77 6.01 -17.61 -2.94
C ASN A 77 5.74 -16.09 -2.84
N SER A 78 6.08 -15.46 -1.71
CA SER A 78 5.92 -14.02 -1.54
C SER A 78 6.82 -13.21 -2.49
N LEU A 79 8.09 -13.58 -2.60
CA LEU A 79 9.07 -12.88 -3.44
C LEU A 79 8.73 -13.03 -4.93
N GLU A 80 8.50 -14.24 -5.42
CA GLU A 80 8.12 -14.48 -6.82
C GLU A 80 6.83 -13.75 -7.21
N MET A 81 5.88 -13.67 -6.28
CA MET A 81 4.63 -12.93 -6.51
C MET A 81 4.91 -11.43 -6.66
N SER A 82 5.75 -10.85 -5.79
CA SER A 82 6.17 -9.45 -5.91
C SER A 82 6.93 -9.17 -7.22
N GLU A 83 7.83 -10.07 -7.64
CA GLU A 83 8.55 -9.93 -8.92
C GLU A 83 7.56 -9.91 -10.12
N ARG A 84 6.54 -10.79 -10.11
CA ARG A 84 5.50 -10.82 -11.15
C ARG A 84 4.65 -9.54 -11.16
N GLU A 85 4.26 -9.02 -10.00
CA GLU A 85 3.53 -7.74 -9.90
C GLU A 85 4.37 -6.55 -10.36
N PHE A 86 5.66 -6.55 -10.03
CA PHE A 86 6.59 -5.54 -10.50
C PHE A 86 6.75 -5.59 -12.01
N ALA A 87 7.00 -6.77 -12.57
CA ALA A 87 7.14 -6.99 -14.01
C ALA A 87 5.86 -6.62 -14.79
N ALA A 88 4.68 -6.85 -14.20
CA ALA A 88 3.39 -6.45 -14.77
C ALA A 88 3.10 -4.94 -14.61
N GLY A 89 3.97 -4.18 -13.94
CA GLY A 89 3.84 -2.75 -13.74
C GLY A 89 2.74 -2.34 -12.75
N GLU A 90 2.31 -3.22 -11.84
CA GLU A 90 1.22 -2.92 -10.90
C GLU A 90 1.51 -1.70 -10.01
N HIS A 91 2.78 -1.51 -9.62
CA HIS A 91 3.23 -0.34 -8.87
C HIS A 91 2.98 0.99 -9.61
N LEU A 92 2.99 0.99 -10.95
CA LEU A 92 2.76 2.18 -11.79
C LEU A 92 1.27 2.56 -11.90
N ARG A 93 0.37 1.68 -11.47
CA ARG A 93 -1.09 1.88 -11.52
C ARG A 93 -1.81 1.54 -10.21
N ALA A 94 -1.10 1.66 -9.08
CA ALA A 94 -1.61 1.41 -7.75
C ALA A 94 -2.54 2.55 -7.23
N ILE A 95 -3.56 2.88 -8.03
CA ILE A 95 -4.60 3.89 -7.75
C ILE A 95 -5.90 3.14 -7.46
N ARG A 96 -6.27 3.06 -6.18
CA ARG A 96 -7.47 2.39 -5.67
C ARG A 96 -7.88 3.02 -4.34
N VAL A 97 -9.18 3.04 -4.06
CA VAL A 97 -9.75 3.66 -2.84
C VAL A 97 -9.50 2.87 -1.55
N LEU A 98 -9.02 1.63 -1.66
CA LEU A 98 -8.70 0.75 -0.55
C LEU A 98 -7.41 -0.01 -0.86
N ALA A 99 -6.47 -0.03 0.08
CA ALA A 99 -5.18 -0.71 -0.06
C ALA A 99 -4.39 -0.24 -1.30
N GLY A 100 -4.43 1.07 -1.55
CA GLY A 100 -3.64 1.79 -2.54
C GLY A 100 -2.54 2.63 -1.90
N SER A 101 -1.76 3.31 -2.74
CA SER A 101 -0.58 4.05 -2.26
C SER A 101 -0.96 5.25 -1.37
N VAL A 102 -2.06 5.92 -1.71
CA VAL A 102 -2.48 7.15 -1.01
C VAL A 102 -3.06 6.88 0.38
N ASP A 103 -3.86 5.81 0.55
CA ASP A 103 -4.38 5.43 1.86
C ASP A 103 -3.29 4.83 2.73
N TYR A 104 -2.35 4.09 2.15
CA TYR A 104 -1.17 3.61 2.87
C TYR A 104 -0.33 4.76 3.44
N ALA A 105 0.00 5.77 2.63
CA ALA A 105 0.79 6.93 3.07
C ALA A 105 0.08 7.79 4.13
N ARG A 106 -1.26 7.81 4.15
CA ARG A 106 -2.04 8.52 5.18
C ARG A 106 -2.23 7.69 6.45
N SER A 107 -2.58 6.41 6.32
CA SER A 107 -2.97 5.55 7.44
C SER A 107 -1.84 5.25 8.41
N VAL A 108 -0.58 5.35 7.98
CA VAL A 108 0.56 5.16 8.88
C VAL A 108 0.55 6.14 10.07
N PHE A 109 -0.01 7.34 9.91
CA PHE A 109 -0.16 8.30 11.01
C PHE A 109 -1.15 7.85 12.09
N ASP A 110 -2.10 6.97 11.75
CA ASP A 110 -3.06 6.42 12.72
C ASP A 110 -2.39 5.42 13.68
N LEU A 111 -1.20 4.92 13.32
CA LEU A 111 -0.43 3.94 14.10
C LEU A 111 0.61 4.60 15.03
N MET A 112 0.85 5.90 14.86
CA MET A 112 1.87 6.60 15.63
C MET A 112 1.36 6.95 17.04
N PRO A 113 2.19 6.81 18.08
CA PRO A 113 1.82 7.21 19.43
C PRO A 113 1.63 8.74 19.52
N THR A 114 0.86 9.23 20.50
CA THR A 114 0.45 10.67 20.58
C THR A 114 0.48 11.26 21.99
N GLU A 115 1.09 10.56 22.94
CA GLU A 115 1.06 10.86 24.37
C GLU A 115 2.09 11.91 24.82
N THR A 116 3.20 12.08 24.09
CA THR A 116 4.36 12.88 24.51
C THR A 116 4.76 13.93 23.48
N ALA A 117 5.53 14.94 23.90
CA ALA A 117 6.04 15.98 22.99
C ALA A 117 6.97 15.37 21.92
N GLU A 118 7.73 14.35 22.28
CA GLU A 118 8.62 13.58 21.41
C GLU A 118 7.85 12.81 20.34
N HIS A 119 6.69 12.23 20.70
CA HIS A 119 5.80 11.59 19.74
C HIS A 119 5.32 12.60 18.69
N TRP A 120 4.87 13.77 19.14
CA TRP A 120 4.43 14.85 18.25
C TRP A 120 5.56 15.44 17.40
N GLN A 121 6.78 15.49 17.91
CA GLN A 121 7.97 15.86 17.13
C GLN A 121 8.25 14.87 16.00
N THR A 122 8.10 13.58 16.26
CA THR A 122 8.26 12.51 15.26
C THR A 122 7.16 12.60 14.19
N ILE A 123 5.91 12.83 14.61
CA ILE A 123 4.77 13.05 13.69
C ILE A 123 5.04 14.26 12.79
N ALA A 124 5.51 15.39 13.33
CA ALA A 124 5.84 16.57 12.53
C ALA A 124 6.93 16.29 11.48
N GLN A 125 7.96 15.52 11.86
CA GLN A 125 9.04 15.13 10.94
C GLN A 125 8.57 14.18 9.83
N ARG A 126 7.70 13.21 10.13
CA ARG A 126 7.11 12.35 9.10
C ARG A 126 6.18 13.16 8.20
N MET A 127 5.33 14.00 8.79
CA MET A 127 4.35 14.83 8.06
C MET A 127 5.02 15.78 7.07
N SER A 128 6.18 16.36 7.42
CA SER A 128 6.92 17.23 6.50
C SER A 128 7.47 16.51 5.27
N ARG A 129 7.48 15.16 5.25
CA ARG A 129 7.89 14.33 4.11
C ARG A 129 6.72 13.89 3.22
N VAL A 130 5.47 14.16 3.62
CA VAL A 130 4.29 13.85 2.81
C VAL A 130 4.37 14.46 1.40
N PRO A 131 4.80 15.72 1.20
CA PRO A 131 4.94 16.28 -0.14
C PRO A 131 5.87 15.47 -1.06
N GLN A 132 7.00 15.00 -0.54
CA GLN A 132 7.94 14.18 -1.31
C GLN A 132 7.33 12.83 -1.67
N ALA A 133 6.68 12.16 -0.71
CA ALA A 133 6.03 10.87 -0.94
C ALA A 133 4.96 10.95 -2.04
N PHE A 134 4.10 11.96 -1.99
CA PHE A 134 3.06 12.16 -3.00
C PHE A 134 3.62 12.62 -4.36
N ALA A 135 4.72 13.39 -4.39
CA ALA A 135 5.41 13.69 -5.63
C ALA A 135 5.99 12.42 -6.29
N GLY A 136 6.57 11.51 -5.50
CA GLY A 136 7.06 10.20 -5.98
C GLY A 136 5.93 9.33 -6.55
N MET A 137 4.76 9.29 -5.90
CA MET A 137 3.59 8.60 -6.45
C MET A 137 3.21 9.13 -7.84
N ARG A 138 3.13 10.46 -7.99
CA ARG A 138 2.84 11.09 -9.29
C ARG A 138 3.90 10.77 -10.35
N GLU A 139 5.17 10.69 -9.96
CA GLU A 139 6.26 10.26 -10.85
C GLU A 139 6.05 8.82 -11.35
N SER A 140 5.78 7.88 -10.45
CA SER A 140 5.46 6.48 -10.78
C SER A 140 4.24 6.37 -11.69
N TRP A 141 3.19 7.15 -11.43
CA TRP A 141 1.99 7.16 -12.26
C TRP A 141 2.22 7.78 -13.64
N ARG A 142 3.05 8.83 -13.76
CA ARG A 142 3.46 9.36 -15.06
C ARG A 142 4.26 8.34 -15.87
N LEU A 143 5.15 7.58 -15.22
CA LEU A 143 5.84 6.48 -15.87
C LEU A 143 4.85 5.39 -16.33
N GLY A 144 3.83 5.09 -15.53
CA GLY A 144 2.72 4.21 -15.93
C GLY A 144 1.99 4.71 -17.17
N MET A 145 1.63 6.00 -17.22
CA MET A 145 1.01 6.63 -18.38
C MET A 145 1.88 6.50 -19.64
N GLN A 146 3.20 6.72 -19.53
CA GLN A 146 4.14 6.57 -20.66
C GLN A 146 4.22 5.12 -21.17
N ARG A 147 4.02 4.14 -20.29
CA ARG A 147 4.03 2.71 -20.61
C ARG A 147 2.65 2.12 -20.90
N ALA A 148 1.62 2.97 -21.04
CA ALA A 148 0.21 2.55 -21.16
C ALA A 148 -0.26 1.58 -20.05
N THR A 149 0.38 1.63 -18.88
CA THR A 149 0.01 0.88 -17.69
C THR A 149 -0.79 1.80 -16.78
N VAL A 150 -2.09 1.89 -17.07
CA VAL A 150 -2.99 2.85 -16.41
C VAL A 150 -4.05 2.17 -15.55
N ALA A 151 -4.54 2.89 -14.54
CA ALA A 151 -5.63 2.47 -13.67
C ALA A 151 -7.01 2.78 -14.28
N PRO A 152 -8.08 2.12 -13.82
CA PRO A 152 -9.46 2.44 -14.22
C PRO A 152 -9.86 3.88 -13.85
N LEU A 153 -10.51 4.57 -14.78
CA LEU A 153 -10.98 5.96 -14.61
C LEU A 153 -11.84 6.14 -13.34
N ARG A 154 -12.69 5.15 -13.04
CA ARG A 154 -13.53 5.18 -11.82
C ARG A 154 -12.68 5.28 -10.55
N GLN A 155 -11.58 4.54 -10.46
CA GLN A 155 -10.69 4.59 -9.29
C GLN A 155 -9.91 5.90 -9.24
N VAL A 156 -9.46 6.41 -10.38
CA VAL A 156 -8.77 7.70 -10.49
C VAL A 156 -9.61 8.83 -9.94
N LEU A 157 -10.88 8.93 -10.37
CA LEU A 157 -11.80 9.97 -9.90
C LEU A 157 -12.14 9.81 -8.42
N ALA A 158 -12.43 8.58 -7.98
CA ALA A 158 -12.77 8.32 -6.57
C ALA A 158 -11.59 8.62 -5.62
N VAL A 159 -10.36 8.31 -6.04
CA VAL A 159 -9.16 8.66 -5.27
C VAL A 159 -8.93 10.18 -5.27
N ALA A 160 -9.19 10.89 -6.38
CA ALA A 160 -9.10 12.34 -6.40
C ALA A 160 -10.08 12.99 -5.41
N ASP A 161 -11.34 12.52 -5.36
CA ASP A 161 -12.33 13.00 -4.40
C ASP A 161 -11.91 12.72 -2.95
N MET A 162 -11.35 11.54 -2.69
CA MET A 162 -10.81 11.17 -1.37
C MET A 162 -9.66 12.09 -0.93
N LEU A 163 -8.74 12.39 -1.85
CA LEU A 163 -7.61 13.29 -1.59
C LEU A 163 -8.06 14.72 -1.31
N GLU A 164 -9.06 15.24 -2.04
CA GLU A 164 -9.63 16.55 -1.73
C GLU A 164 -10.29 16.60 -0.36
N SER A 165 -11.06 15.55 -0.01
CA SER A 165 -11.64 15.46 1.33
C SER A 165 -10.58 15.45 2.42
N TRP A 166 -9.44 14.78 2.20
CA TRP A 166 -8.34 14.73 3.16
C TRP A 166 -7.49 16.00 3.18
N ALA A 167 -7.37 16.71 2.06
CA ALA A 167 -6.75 18.04 2.01
C ALA A 167 -7.57 19.05 2.82
N GLY A 168 -8.90 18.92 2.77
CA GLY A 168 -9.84 19.82 3.41
C GLY A 168 -10.03 21.13 2.64
N SER A 169 -10.83 22.01 3.22
CA SER A 169 -11.15 23.34 2.72
C SER A 169 -11.14 24.36 3.88
N GLU A 170 -11.32 25.63 3.57
CA GLU A 170 -11.48 26.68 4.59
C GLU A 170 -12.66 26.41 5.54
N SER A 171 -13.71 25.73 5.07
CA SER A 171 -14.92 25.43 5.84
C SER A 171 -14.93 24.06 6.49
N ALA A 172 -14.03 23.15 6.10
CA ALA A 172 -13.92 21.80 6.64
C ALA A 172 -12.45 21.37 6.73
N PRO A 173 -11.84 21.32 7.93
CA PRO A 173 -10.44 20.97 8.07
C PRO A 173 -10.17 19.55 7.56
N GLY A 174 -9.07 19.39 6.82
CA GLY A 174 -8.61 18.11 6.30
C GLY A 174 -8.02 17.21 7.39
N PHE A 175 -7.57 16.02 6.98
CA PHE A 175 -6.99 15.02 7.87
C PHE A 175 -5.75 15.58 8.60
N PHE A 176 -4.77 16.11 7.87
CA PHE A 176 -3.51 16.57 8.46
C PHE A 176 -3.68 17.81 9.34
N ALA A 177 -4.56 18.74 8.95
CA ALA A 177 -4.93 19.87 9.79
C ALA A 177 -5.56 19.41 11.12
N THR A 178 -6.52 18.49 11.05
CA THR A 178 -7.14 17.89 12.25
C THR A 178 -6.12 17.16 13.12
N LEU A 179 -5.18 16.43 12.51
CA LEU A 179 -4.12 15.73 13.24
C LEU A 179 -3.18 16.69 13.96
N ALA A 180 -2.75 17.78 13.31
CA ALA A 180 -1.85 18.78 13.91
C ALA A 180 -2.44 19.40 15.19
N GLU A 181 -3.73 19.73 15.16
CA GLU A 181 -4.42 20.34 16.32
C GLU A 181 -4.55 19.40 17.51
N ARG A 182 -4.54 18.08 17.32
CA ARG A 182 -4.53 17.12 18.45
C ARG A 182 -3.27 17.27 19.30
N GLY A 183 -2.14 17.67 18.70
CA GLY A 183 -0.91 17.90 19.44
C GLY A 183 -0.98 19.08 20.41
N ALA A 184 -1.93 20.01 20.24
CA ALA A 184 -2.07 21.18 21.11
C ALA A 184 -2.46 20.78 22.55
N LEU A 185 -3.00 19.57 22.72
CA LEU A 185 -3.36 18.98 24.01
C LEU A 185 -2.14 18.51 24.80
N VAL A 186 -0.97 18.36 24.16
CA VAL A 186 0.27 17.88 24.80
C VAL A 186 1.24 19.02 25.01
N LYS A 187 1.56 19.29 26.28
CA LYS A 187 2.51 20.35 26.66
C LYS A 187 3.88 20.07 26.04
N GLY A 188 4.43 21.06 25.33
CA GLY A 188 5.74 20.97 24.69
C GLY A 188 5.72 20.38 23.27
N ALA A 189 4.55 19.98 22.75
CA ALA A 189 4.43 19.58 21.36
C ALA A 189 4.80 20.74 20.40
N PRO A 190 5.47 20.46 19.27
CA PRO A 190 5.93 21.47 18.32
C PRO A 190 4.78 21.92 17.41
N GLN A 191 3.87 22.72 17.97
CA GLN A 191 2.62 23.11 17.31
C GLN A 191 2.80 23.92 16.03
N SER A 192 3.80 24.80 15.99
CA SER A 192 4.14 25.56 14.78
C SER A 192 4.56 24.65 13.63
N GLU A 193 5.41 23.67 13.91
CA GLU A 193 5.96 22.72 12.96
C GLU A 193 4.88 21.75 12.47
N LEU A 194 4.02 21.28 13.38
CA LEU A 194 2.87 20.43 13.02
C LEU A 194 1.93 21.15 12.05
N ARG A 195 1.56 22.41 12.33
CA ARG A 195 0.69 23.19 11.46
C ARG A 195 1.33 23.49 10.11
N ALA A 196 2.62 23.83 10.10
CA ALA A 196 3.35 24.05 8.86
C ALA A 196 3.39 22.77 8.00
N ALA A 197 3.78 21.64 8.59
CA ALA A 197 3.80 20.35 7.91
C ALA A 197 2.41 19.91 7.43
N ALA A 198 1.37 20.19 8.21
CA ALA A 198 -0.01 19.87 7.82
C ALA A 198 -0.48 20.68 6.61
N ASN A 199 -0.12 21.96 6.53
CA ASN A 199 -0.44 22.79 5.38
C ASN A 199 0.26 22.31 4.11
N ASP A 200 1.54 21.93 4.22
CA ASP A 200 2.29 21.40 3.08
C ASP A 200 1.77 20.02 2.65
N ALA A 201 1.43 19.16 3.61
CA ALA A 201 0.80 17.86 3.35
C ALA A 201 -0.57 18.04 2.65
N ALA A 202 -1.43 18.93 3.14
CA ALA A 202 -2.73 19.22 2.52
C ALA A 202 -2.57 19.72 1.07
N ARG A 203 -1.59 20.62 0.82
CA ARG A 203 -1.27 21.08 -0.54
C ARG A 203 -0.85 19.93 -1.44
N ALA A 204 0.00 19.02 -0.96
CA ALA A 204 0.43 17.85 -1.72
C ALA A 204 -0.73 16.91 -2.07
N LEU A 205 -1.70 16.75 -1.18
CA LEU A 205 -2.94 16.00 -1.46
C LEU A 205 -3.77 16.68 -2.56
N SER A 206 -4.01 18.00 -2.45
CA SER A 206 -4.74 18.78 -3.47
C SER A 206 -4.05 18.74 -4.84
N GLU A 207 -2.72 18.91 -4.90
CA GLU A 207 -1.93 18.80 -6.13
C GLU A 207 -2.05 17.40 -6.75
N THR A 208 -2.11 16.37 -5.93
CA THR A 208 -2.29 14.99 -6.41
C THR A 208 -3.69 14.75 -6.95
N ALA A 209 -4.72 15.26 -6.29
CA ALA A 209 -6.09 15.21 -6.79
C ALA A 209 -6.21 15.94 -8.15
N ASP A 210 -5.59 17.11 -8.26
CA ASP A 210 -5.53 17.88 -9.50
C ASP A 210 -4.81 17.13 -10.62
N PHE A 211 -3.65 16.53 -10.33
CA PHE A 211 -2.93 15.66 -11.27
C PHE A 211 -3.83 14.52 -11.76
N LEU A 212 -4.50 13.82 -10.84
CA LEU A 212 -5.37 12.70 -11.18
C LEU A 212 -6.51 13.13 -12.11
N ARG A 213 -7.12 14.30 -11.89
CA ARG A 213 -8.22 14.79 -12.73
C ARG A 213 -7.78 15.40 -14.06
N LYS A 214 -6.71 16.19 -14.05
CA LYS A 214 -6.32 17.01 -15.20
C LYS A 214 -5.34 16.30 -16.12
N GLU A 215 -4.45 15.46 -15.59
CA GLU A 215 -3.41 14.76 -16.35
C GLU A 215 -3.72 13.27 -16.52
N TYR A 216 -4.11 12.57 -15.44
CA TYR A 216 -4.26 11.10 -15.48
C TYR A 216 -5.61 10.65 -16.06
N ALA A 217 -6.72 11.24 -15.62
CA ALA A 217 -8.07 10.85 -16.04
C ALA A 217 -8.29 10.84 -17.57
N PRO A 218 -7.76 11.80 -18.36
CA PRO A 218 -7.90 11.76 -19.83
C PRO A 218 -7.30 10.53 -20.52
N VAL A 219 -6.34 9.84 -19.87
CA VAL A 219 -5.66 8.65 -20.42
C VAL A 219 -5.95 7.37 -19.62
N ALA A 220 -6.79 7.45 -18.58
CA ALA A 220 -7.16 6.31 -17.75
C ALA A 220 -7.98 5.27 -18.53
N ASP A 221 -7.96 4.00 -18.08
CA ASP A 221 -8.77 2.96 -18.72
C ASP A 221 -10.27 3.24 -18.46
N PRO A 222 -11.12 3.42 -19.48
CA PRO A 222 -12.55 3.66 -19.28
C PRO A 222 -13.28 2.42 -18.74
N ARG A 223 -12.67 1.23 -18.81
CA ARG A 223 -13.26 -0.02 -18.33
C ARG A 223 -12.98 -0.21 -16.84
N ASN A 224 -13.94 -0.84 -16.16
CA ASN A 224 -13.72 -1.31 -14.80
C ASN A 224 -13.05 -2.69 -14.76
N GLY A 225 -13.26 -3.52 -15.80
CA GLY A 225 -12.65 -4.84 -15.90
C GLY A 225 -11.15 -4.75 -16.11
N VAL A 226 -10.39 -5.51 -15.31
CA VAL A 226 -8.92 -5.44 -15.28
C VAL A 226 -8.21 -6.29 -16.34
N GLY A 227 -8.96 -7.13 -17.05
CA GLY A 227 -8.43 -8.10 -18.01
C GLY A 227 -7.99 -9.41 -17.35
N GLU A 228 -7.89 -10.47 -18.16
CA GLU A 228 -7.63 -11.84 -17.70
C GLU A 228 -6.28 -11.98 -17.00
N GLU A 229 -5.20 -11.50 -17.62
CA GLU A 229 -3.83 -11.63 -17.10
C GLU A 229 -3.68 -10.97 -15.72
N ARG A 230 -4.15 -9.73 -15.60
CA ARG A 230 -4.11 -8.99 -14.33
C ARG A 230 -5.02 -9.61 -13.28
N HIS A 231 -6.19 -10.12 -13.70
CA HIS A 231 -7.09 -10.84 -12.78
C HIS A 231 -6.46 -12.14 -12.28
N ALA A 232 -5.78 -12.91 -13.15
CA ALA A 232 -5.09 -14.14 -12.77
C ALA A 232 -3.96 -13.87 -11.78
N LEU A 233 -3.18 -12.80 -12.01
CA LEU A 233 -2.14 -12.36 -11.09
C LEU A 233 -2.71 -12.02 -9.70
N ALA A 234 -3.80 -11.24 -9.65
CA ALA A 234 -4.48 -10.92 -8.40
C ALA A 234 -5.07 -12.16 -7.69
N ARG A 235 -5.69 -13.10 -8.43
CA ARG A 235 -6.19 -14.35 -7.82
C ARG A 235 -5.05 -15.12 -7.15
N GLN A 236 -3.90 -15.24 -7.81
CA GLN A 236 -2.73 -15.90 -7.22
C GLN A 236 -2.22 -15.17 -5.97
N ARG A 237 -2.14 -13.83 -6.00
CA ARG A 237 -1.73 -13.01 -4.85
C ARG A 237 -2.60 -13.24 -3.62
N TYR A 238 -3.91 -13.27 -3.79
CA TYR A 238 -4.86 -13.30 -2.67
C TYR A 238 -5.25 -14.72 -2.24
N MET A 239 -5.22 -15.70 -3.14
CA MET A 239 -5.55 -17.09 -2.82
C MET A 239 -4.32 -17.94 -2.49
N GLY A 240 -3.11 -17.48 -2.83
CA GLY A 240 -1.87 -18.24 -2.65
C GLY A 240 -1.76 -19.48 -3.54
N MET A 241 -2.64 -19.62 -4.54
CA MET A 241 -2.70 -20.75 -5.45
C MET A 241 -3.24 -20.30 -6.81
N HIS A 242 -3.00 -21.11 -7.85
CA HIS A 242 -3.58 -20.88 -9.16
C HIS A 242 -5.01 -21.42 -9.19
N VAL A 243 -5.97 -20.55 -9.49
CA VAL A 243 -7.39 -20.88 -9.57
C VAL A 243 -7.92 -20.42 -10.93
N ASP A 244 -8.56 -21.32 -11.65
CA ASP A 244 -9.24 -21.00 -12.91
C ASP A 244 -10.41 -20.03 -12.64
N ALA A 245 -10.57 -19.04 -13.51
CA ALA A 245 -11.57 -17.99 -13.30
C ALA A 245 -12.99 -18.50 -13.54
N ASP A 246 -13.18 -19.35 -14.55
CA ASP A 246 -14.48 -19.84 -14.97
C ASP A 246 -14.96 -20.89 -13.97
N ASP A 247 -14.09 -21.83 -13.57
CA ASP A 247 -14.41 -22.83 -12.54
C ASP A 247 -14.81 -22.16 -11.22
N ALA A 248 -14.06 -21.13 -10.78
CA ALA A 248 -14.37 -20.40 -9.56
C ALA A 248 -15.68 -19.62 -9.64
N TYR A 249 -16.00 -19.08 -10.82
CA TYR A 249 -17.25 -18.38 -11.07
C TYR A 249 -18.46 -19.33 -11.03
N GLU A 250 -18.37 -20.45 -11.73
CA GLU A 250 -19.44 -21.46 -11.78
C GLU A 250 -19.71 -22.02 -10.39
N TRP A 251 -18.66 -22.43 -9.66
CA TRP A 251 -18.77 -22.88 -8.27
C TRP A 251 -19.40 -21.81 -7.37
N GLY A 252 -18.95 -20.55 -7.48
CA GLY A 252 -19.47 -19.46 -6.66
C GLY A 252 -20.96 -19.21 -6.90
N LEU A 253 -21.40 -19.29 -8.15
CA LEU A 253 -22.81 -19.13 -8.51
C LEU A 253 -23.68 -20.28 -7.98
N GLU A 254 -23.17 -21.50 -8.00
CA GLU A 254 -23.83 -22.65 -7.37
C GLU A 254 -23.95 -22.48 -5.86
N GLU A 255 -22.89 -22.02 -5.19
CA GLU A 255 -22.91 -21.78 -3.75
C GLU A 255 -23.89 -20.67 -3.35
N VAL A 256 -24.02 -19.60 -4.14
CA VAL A 256 -25.06 -18.57 -3.91
C VAL A 256 -26.45 -19.20 -3.96
N ARG A 257 -26.75 -20.01 -4.99
CA ARG A 257 -28.05 -20.68 -5.12
C ARG A 257 -28.32 -21.63 -3.95
N ARG A 258 -27.29 -22.37 -3.51
CA ARG A 258 -27.39 -23.29 -2.37
C ARG A 258 -27.68 -22.53 -1.08
N LEU A 259 -26.96 -21.44 -0.82
CA LEU A 259 -27.14 -20.61 0.37
C LEU A 259 -28.50 -19.91 0.39
N ASP A 260 -28.98 -19.41 -0.76
CA ASP A 260 -30.33 -18.82 -0.86
C ASP A 260 -31.43 -19.84 -0.52
N ALA A 261 -31.28 -21.08 -0.99
CA ALA A 261 -32.21 -22.16 -0.66
C ALA A 261 -32.21 -22.48 0.85
N GLU A 262 -31.04 -22.50 1.48
CA GLU A 262 -30.91 -22.71 2.93
C GLU A 262 -31.49 -21.54 3.73
N LEU A 263 -31.23 -20.29 3.33
CA LEU A 263 -31.84 -19.10 3.96
C LEU A 263 -33.37 -19.15 3.89
N ALA A 264 -33.94 -19.54 2.75
CA ALA A 264 -35.38 -19.70 2.59
C ALA A 264 -35.98 -20.82 3.46
N ARG A 265 -35.23 -21.90 3.73
CA ARG A 265 -35.63 -22.96 4.67
C ARG A 265 -35.60 -22.45 6.10
N CYS A 266 -34.51 -21.81 6.52
CA CYS A 266 -34.36 -21.25 7.85
C CYS A 266 -35.45 -20.21 8.17
N ALA A 267 -35.78 -19.34 7.21
CA ALA A 267 -36.82 -18.34 7.37
C ALA A 267 -38.24 -18.92 7.58
N LYS A 268 -38.49 -20.16 7.10
CA LYS A 268 -39.76 -20.90 7.30
C LYS A 268 -39.75 -21.78 8.56
N GLY A 269 -38.58 -21.99 9.16
CA GLY A 269 -38.37 -22.84 10.33
C GLY A 269 -38.55 -22.11 11.68
N ILE A 270 -39.17 -20.93 11.67
CA ILE A 270 -39.64 -20.14 12.82
C ILE A 270 -41.17 -20.07 12.71
#